data_AF-A0A974AXF8-F1
#
_entry.id   AF-A0A974AXF8-F1
#
_cell.length_a   1.000
_cell.length_b   1.000
_cell.length_c   1.000
_cell.angle_alpha   90.00
_cell.angle_beta   90.00
_cell.angle_gamma   90.00
#
_symmetry.space_group_name_H-M   'P 1'
#
loop_
_entity.id
_entity.type
_entity.pdbx_description
1 polymer ?
#
loop_
_entity_poly.entity_id
_entity_poly.type
_entity_poly.pdbx_seq_one_letter_code
_entity_poly.pdbx_strand_id
1 'polypeptide(L)' 'MDEKAATATRGPEITRTECKRCGTQIRGVNGRYACSKCGWVNHWSEGHNELPTAQEDADYPGQ' A
#
# COMPACT_ATOMS: atom_id res chain seq x y z
N MET A 1 -15.95 11.19 -20.07
CA MET A 1 -15.06 11.46 -18.93
C MET A 1 -15.61 10.58 -17.83
N ASP A 2 -15.12 9.35 -17.76
CA ASP A 2 -15.80 8.29 -17.03
C ASP A 2 -14.98 8.00 -15.79
N GLU A 3 -15.38 8.70 -14.72
CA GLU A 3 -14.85 8.63 -13.37
C GLU A 3 -15.25 7.27 -12.77
N LYS A 4 -14.38 6.26 -12.92
CA LYS A 4 -14.65 4.88 -12.50
C LYS A 4 -14.15 4.62 -11.08
N ALA A 5 -15.13 4.43 -10.19
CA ALA A 5 -15.08 3.72 -8.90
C ALA A 5 -13.97 4.12 -7.91
N ALA A 6 -14.16 5.23 -7.20
CA ALA A 6 -13.50 5.44 -5.92
C ALA A 6 -14.21 4.63 -4.84
N THR A 7 -13.83 3.35 -4.67
CA THR A 7 -14.00 2.64 -3.39
C THR A 7 -13.44 3.57 -2.32
N ALA A 8 -14.25 4.00 -1.35
CA ALA A 8 -13.96 5.13 -0.49
C ALA A 8 -12.52 5.12 0.06
N THR A 9 -11.61 5.79 -0.64
CA THR A 9 -10.22 5.90 -0.23
C THR A 9 -10.25 6.78 0.99
N ARG A 10 -10.20 6.18 2.18
CA ARG A 10 -9.72 6.90 3.36
C ARG A 10 -8.42 7.56 2.90
N GLY A 11 -8.37 8.88 3.00
CA GLY A 11 -7.20 9.66 2.61
C GLY A 11 -5.93 9.09 3.25
N PRO A 12 -4.75 9.44 2.75
CA PRO A 12 -3.50 8.85 3.22
C PRO A 12 -3.38 8.95 4.75
N GLU A 13 -3.23 7.81 5.42
CA GLU A 13 -3.04 7.69 6.86
C GLU A 13 -1.59 7.36 7.19
N ILE A 14 -1.00 8.10 8.13
CA ILE A 14 0.33 7.77 8.67
C ILE A 14 0.20 6.71 9.76
N THR A 15 0.69 5.50 9.49
CA THR A 15 0.68 4.37 10.42
C THR A 15 2.09 4.09 10.97
N ARG A 16 2.18 3.30 12.04
CA ARG A 16 3.47 2.94 12.69
C ARG A 16 3.58 1.43 12.90
N THR A 17 4.80 0.91 12.80
CA THR A 17 5.11 -0.49 13.13
C THR A 17 6.59 -0.65 13.49
N GLU A 18 6.99 -1.86 13.88
CA GLU A 18 8.40 -2.25 14.02
C GLU A 18 8.90 -2.90 12.72
N CYS A 19 10.12 -2.59 12.32
CA CYS A 19 10.75 -3.24 11.18
C CYS A 19 10.94 -4.74 11.45
N LYS A 20 10.31 -5.59 10.63
CA LYS A 20 10.38 -7.06 10.76
C LYS A 20 11.81 -7.64 10.60
N ARG A 21 12.77 -6.85 10.11
CA ARG A 21 14.18 -7.25 9.96
C ARG A 21 15.08 -6.79 11.10
N CYS A 22 14.98 -5.52 11.53
CA CYS A 22 15.94 -4.93 12.47
C CYS A 22 15.31 -4.32 13.74
N GLY A 23 13.99 -4.48 13.93
CA GLY A 23 13.26 -4.02 15.10
C GLY A 23 13.10 -2.50 15.24
N THR A 24 13.64 -1.70 14.31
CA THR A 24 13.53 -0.23 14.40
C THR A 24 12.08 0.21 14.20
N GLN A 25 11.60 1.15 15.01
CA GLN A 25 10.29 1.75 14.83
C GLN A 25 10.25 2.57 13.54
N ILE A 26 9.29 2.28 12.68
CA ILE A 26 9.13 2.90 11.36
C ILE A 26 7.71 3.44 11.19
N ARG A 27 7.58 4.44 10.32
CA ARG A 27 6.31 5.01 9.92
C ARG A 27 6.07 4.75 8.45
N GLY A 28 4.81 4.56 8.09
CA GLY A 28 4.38 4.25 6.74
C GLY A 28 3.11 4.98 6.37
N VAL A 29 2.68 4.82 5.12
CA VAL A 29 1.40 5.33 4.63
C VAL A 29 0.50 4.13 4.33
N ASN A 30 -0.70 4.08 4.92
CA ASN A 30 -1.68 3.01 4.69
C ASN A 30 -1.08 1.59 4.82
N GLY A 31 -0.24 1.36 5.83
CA GLY A 31 0.40 0.06 6.04
C GLY A 31 1.55 -0.27 5.08
N ARG A 32 2.01 0.69 4.26
CA ARG A 32 3.20 0.54 3.41
C ARG A 32 4.43 1.08 4.12
N TYR A 33 5.43 0.22 4.30
CA TYR A 33 6.57 0.48 5.16
C TYR A 33 7.88 0.29 4.42
N ALA A 34 8.79 1.24 4.59
CA ALA A 34 10.18 1.16 4.16
C ALA A 34 11.09 1.56 5.32
N CYS A 35 12.02 0.67 5.69
CA CYS A 35 12.95 0.91 6.77
C CYS A 35 14.20 1.63 6.25
N SER A 36 14.34 2.92 6.59
CA SER A 36 15.51 3.74 6.24
C SER A 36 16.82 3.21 6.84
N LYS A 37 16.77 2.40 7.90
CA LYS A 37 17.96 1.87 8.58
C LYS A 37 18.56 0.64 7.88
N CYS A 38 17.74 -0.31 7.45
CA CYS A 38 18.21 -1.61 6.95
C CYS A 38 17.69 -1.99 5.56
N GLY A 39 16.94 -1.09 4.90
CA GLY A 39 16.43 -1.27 3.55
C GLY A 39 15.27 -2.26 3.41
N TRP A 40 14.76 -2.83 4.51
CA TRP A 40 13.61 -3.72 4.46
C TRP A 40 12.35 -2.96 4.01
N VAL A 41 11.58 -3.58 3.12
CA VAL A 41 10.25 -3.14 2.69
C VAL A 41 9.26 -4.30 2.88
N ASN A 42 8.01 -3.99 3.21
CA ASN A 42 6.97 -5.02 3.28
C ASN A 42 6.50 -5.45 1.88
N HIS A 43 5.89 -6.63 1.78
CA HIS A 43 5.31 -7.10 0.53
C HIS A 43 4.16 -6.17 0.12
N TRP A 44 3.99 -5.93 -1.17
CA TRP A 44 3.03 -4.97 -1.70
C TRP A 44 1.57 -5.31 -1.31
N SER A 45 1.27 -6.57 -1.03
CA SER A 45 -0.06 -7.01 -0.59
C SER A 45 -0.33 -6.82 0.91
N GLU A 46 0.66 -6.43 1.71
CA GLU A 46 0.51 -6.22 3.16
C GLU A 46 0.03 -4.80 3.51
N GLY A 47 -0.33 -3.98 2.52
CA GLY A 47 -0.94 -2.66 2.76
C GLY A 47 -2.34 -2.78 3.38
N HIS A 48 -2.81 -1.71 4.03
CA HIS A 48 -4.13 -1.70 4.67
C HIS A 48 -5.29 -1.46 3.69
N ASN A 49 -4.98 -0.93 2.51
CA ASN A 49 -5.99 -0.69 1.48
C ASN A 49 -6.25 -1.97 0.70
N GLU A 50 -7.50 -2.18 0.30
CA GLU A 50 -7.86 -3.22 -0.65
C GLU A 50 -7.09 -3.02 -1.96
N LEU A 51 -6.62 -4.12 -2.52
CA LEU A 51 -5.93 -4.11 -3.80
C LEU A 51 -6.97 -4.08 -4.92
N PRO A 52 -6.66 -3.41 -6.05
CA PRO A 52 -7.54 -3.44 -7.22
C PRO A 52 -7.70 -4.88 -7.72
N THR A 53 -8.87 -5.17 -8.25
CA THR A 53 -9.12 -6.40 -9.02
C THR A 53 -8.39 -6.35 -10.36
N ALA A 54 -8.26 -7.50 -11.03
CA ALA A 54 -7.62 -7.56 -12.35
C ALA A 54 -8.33 -6.66 -13.38
N GLN A 55 -9.67 -6.58 -13.35
CA GLN A 55 -10.46 -5.76 -14.27
C GLN A 55 -10.30 -4.24 -14.03
N GLU A 56 -9.81 -3.86 -12.86
CA GLU A 56 -9.52 -2.46 -12.48
C GLU A 56 -8.08 -2.07 -12.78
N ASP A 57 -7.24 -3.01 -13.24
CA ASP A 57 -5.88 -2.69 -13.68
C ASP A 57 -5.90 -1.90 -14.98
N ALA A 58 -5.02 -0.91 -15.08
CA ALA A 58 -4.92 -0.01 -16.23
C ALA A 58 -4.37 -0.73 -17.47
N ASP A 59 -3.64 -1.83 -17.29
CA ASP A 59 -3.12 -2.67 -18.36
C ASP A 59 -3.94 -3.95 -18.60
N TYR A 60 -5.15 -4.05 -18.03
CA TYR A 60 -6.02 -5.20 -18.22
C TYR A 60 -6.41 -5.38 -19.71
N PRO A 61 -6.12 -6.54 -20.33
CA PRO A 61 -6.26 -6.73 -21.78
C PRO A 61 -7.70 -6.85 -22.28
N GLY A 62 -8.69 -6.92 -21.37
CA GLY A 62 -10.11 -7.09 -21.70
C GLY A 62 -10.92 -5.79 -21.72
N GLN A 63 -10.26 -4.63 -21.89
CA GLN A 63 -10.91 -3.34 -22.10
C GLN A 63 -10.90 -2.92 -23.58
#